data_AF-B4QUK3-F1
#
_entry.id   AF-B4QUK3-F1
#
_cell.length_a   1.000
_cell.length_b   1.000
_cell.length_c   1.000
_cell.angle_alpha   90.00
_cell.angle_beta   90.00
_cell.angle_gamma   90.00
#
_symmetry.space_group_name_H-M   'P 1'
#
loop_
_entity.id
_entity.type
_entity.pdbx_description
1 polymer ?
#
loop_
_entity_poly.entity_id
_entity_poly.type
_entity_poly.pdbx_seq_one_letter_code
_entity_poly.pdbx_strand_id
1 'polypeptide(L)'
;MHALRIGFLLLTLPAYLQAARILAIFPFPGPSQYINVVPYLKELAGRGHHVTSVNAFPQKKPVANFRDVFLPDVFDNYNELINELSEPMNLWQGNNAINKFFVDITRCVLANKEVTETLLPPGKDHFDLIIVEALRSDAYYGFAAHFNAPIIGISTYGTDWNIDSLVGNESPLSYTPLATGGLTDRMTFLERLSNFVDTTVAWINFKFVHMPEQEKMYAKYFPEASQRVKLTDLNRNFSLVLLNQHFSLSFSRPYVPNMIEVGGLHISHKPAPLPKDLEEFIQGSGEHGVIYFSLGSNVLSKDLPAERRDLILKTFASLPQRVLWKFEDDKLPGKPSNVFISKWFPQPDILAHPKVKLFITHGGLLSTIESIHHGKPVLGLPFFYDQILNVRRATQAGFARLESITRQ
;
A
#
# COMPACT_ATOMS: atom_id res chain seq x y z
N MET A 1 56.08 -3.24 3.52
CA MET A 1 55.37 -3.11 2.22
C MET A 1 53.90 -3.58 2.24
N HIS A 2 53.56 -4.73 2.84
CA HIS A 2 52.17 -5.23 2.84
C HIS A 2 51.20 -4.37 3.66
N ALA A 3 51.61 -3.89 4.84
CA ALA A 3 50.79 -2.97 5.64
C ALA A 3 50.49 -1.63 4.94
N LEU A 4 51.44 -1.12 4.14
CA LEU A 4 51.25 0.10 3.33
C LEU A 4 50.26 -0.13 2.18
N ARG A 5 50.27 -1.32 1.56
CA ARG A 5 49.32 -1.68 0.50
C ARG A 5 47.89 -1.88 1.04
N ILE A 6 47.75 -2.50 2.22
CA ILE A 6 46.45 -2.65 2.90
C ILE A 6 45.92 -1.28 3.36
N GLY A 7 46.80 -0.41 3.90
CA GLY A 7 46.45 0.96 4.25
C GLY A 7 46.00 1.79 3.05
N PHE A 8 46.67 1.65 1.89
CA PHE A 8 46.27 2.31 0.66
C PHE A 8 44.93 1.79 0.11
N LEU A 9 44.70 0.47 0.15
CA LEU A 9 43.42 -0.15 -0.21
C LEU A 9 42.26 0.35 0.68
N LEU A 10 42.47 0.42 2.00
CA LEU A 10 41.50 0.96 2.96
C LEU A 10 41.27 2.47 2.82
N LEU A 11 42.26 3.22 2.33
CA LEU A 11 42.14 4.65 2.03
C LEU A 11 41.47 4.93 0.66
N THR A 12 41.54 3.99 -0.29
CA THR A 12 40.86 4.09 -1.60
C THR A 12 39.45 3.48 -1.62
N LEU A 13 39.12 2.60 -0.67
CA LEU A 13 37.79 1.99 -0.53
C LEU A 13 36.63 2.99 -0.28
N PRO A 14 36.80 4.14 0.41
CA PRO A 14 35.73 5.12 0.56
C PRO A 14 35.35 5.79 -0.78
N ALA A 15 36.23 5.76 -1.78
CA ALA A 15 35.98 6.33 -3.10
C ALA A 15 35.07 5.44 -3.99
N TYR A 16 34.72 4.23 -3.53
CA TYR A 16 33.84 3.29 -4.24
C TYR A 16 32.46 3.10 -3.61
N LEU A 17 32.09 3.90 -2.59
CA LEU A 17 30.70 4.00 -2.15
C LEU A 17 29.95 5.00 -3.04
N GLN A 18 29.55 4.55 -4.23
CA GLN A 18 28.71 5.36 -5.10
C GLN A 18 27.29 5.49 -4.49
N ALA A 19 27.01 6.68 -3.97
CA ALA A 19 25.68 7.08 -3.55
C ALA A 19 24.80 7.39 -4.76
N ALA A 20 23.97 6.44 -5.18
CA ALA A 20 22.96 6.67 -6.22
C ALA A 20 21.98 7.80 -5.85
N ARG A 21 21.56 8.58 -6.85
CA ARG A 21 20.43 9.52 -6.79
C ARG A 21 19.18 8.78 -7.24
N ILE A 22 18.19 8.68 -6.37
CA ILE A 22 17.00 7.85 -6.55
C ILE A 22 15.77 8.76 -6.58
N LEU A 23 14.95 8.64 -7.63
CA LEU A 23 13.63 9.27 -7.68
C LEU A 23 12.58 8.22 -7.29
N ALA A 24 11.87 8.46 -6.20
CA ALA A 24 10.81 7.60 -5.70
C ALA A 24 9.46 8.30 -5.86
N ILE A 25 8.49 7.67 -6.52
CA ILE A 25 7.18 8.26 -6.85
C ILE A 25 6.07 7.44 -6.18
N PHE A 26 5.56 7.95 -5.07
CA PHE A 26 4.54 7.33 -4.21
C PHE A 26 3.45 8.35 -3.84
N PRO A 27 2.63 8.76 -4.82
CA PRO A 27 1.74 9.91 -4.71
C PRO A 27 0.39 9.58 -4.06
N PHE A 28 0.14 8.31 -3.73
CA PHE A 28 -1.16 7.86 -3.28
C PHE A 28 -1.58 8.57 -1.98
N PRO A 29 -2.77 9.20 -1.92
CA PRO A 29 -3.27 9.93 -0.75
C PRO A 29 -3.74 9.03 0.41
N GLY A 30 -3.67 7.71 0.24
CA GLY A 30 -3.89 6.73 1.31
C GLY A 30 -2.62 6.53 2.15
N PRO A 31 -2.65 6.75 3.48
CA PRO A 31 -1.45 6.64 4.32
C PRO A 31 -0.79 5.26 4.29
N SER A 32 -1.58 4.19 4.15
CA SER A 32 -1.08 2.80 4.17
C SER A 32 -0.03 2.52 3.10
N GLN A 33 -0.20 3.06 1.90
CA GLN A 33 0.68 2.84 0.75
C GLN A 33 2.07 3.42 1.04
N TYR A 34 2.14 4.65 1.55
CA TYR A 34 3.42 5.25 1.87
C TYR A 34 4.06 4.66 3.13
N ILE A 35 3.26 4.27 4.14
CA ILE A 35 3.74 3.53 5.32
C ILE A 35 4.45 2.24 4.89
N ASN A 36 3.96 1.57 3.83
CA ASN A 36 4.58 0.35 3.32
C ASN A 36 6.04 0.54 2.88
N VAL A 37 6.31 1.63 2.17
CA VAL A 37 7.57 1.81 1.43
C VAL A 37 8.55 2.76 2.10
N VAL A 38 8.08 3.67 2.96
CA VAL A 38 8.94 4.69 3.56
C VAL A 38 10.11 4.09 4.37
N PRO A 39 10.00 2.94 5.07
CA PRO A 39 11.15 2.35 5.74
C PRO A 39 12.23 1.90 4.75
N TYR A 40 11.84 1.33 3.62
CA TYR A 40 12.76 0.95 2.54
C TYR A 40 13.48 2.18 1.96
N LEU A 41 12.75 3.25 1.67
CA LEU A 41 13.34 4.49 1.15
C LEU A 41 14.29 5.15 2.16
N LYS A 42 13.95 5.12 3.46
CA LYS A 42 14.82 5.63 4.53
C LYS A 42 16.07 4.78 4.73
N GLU A 43 15.96 3.47 4.61
CA GLU A 43 17.11 2.57 4.67
C GLU A 43 18.08 2.85 3.52
N LEU A 44 17.58 3.09 2.29
CA LEU A 44 18.42 3.53 1.18
C LEU A 44 19.14 4.85 1.49
N ALA A 45 18.42 5.84 2.03
CA ALA A 45 19.01 7.12 2.42
C ALA A 45 20.06 6.98 3.54
N GLY A 46 19.78 6.13 4.53
CA GLY A 46 20.69 5.79 5.63
C GLY A 46 21.96 5.07 5.18
N ARG A 47 21.90 4.36 4.05
CA ARG A 47 23.06 3.75 3.38
C ARG A 47 23.85 4.73 2.50
N GLY A 48 23.44 5.99 2.45
CA GLY A 48 24.15 7.07 1.75
C GLY A 48 23.55 7.47 0.42
N HIS A 49 22.51 6.80 -0.09
CA HIS A 49 21.83 7.20 -1.33
C HIS A 49 21.07 8.52 -1.15
N HIS A 50 20.96 9.30 -2.22
CA HIS A 50 20.16 10.52 -2.22
C HIS A 50 18.76 10.21 -2.74
N VAL A 51 17.77 10.18 -1.86
CA VAL A 51 16.38 9.84 -2.22
C VAL A 51 15.55 11.11 -2.36
N THR A 52 15.01 11.35 -3.55
CA THR A 52 13.95 12.34 -3.79
C THR A 52 12.62 11.61 -3.87
N SER A 53 11.76 11.80 -2.87
CA SER A 53 10.46 11.13 -2.75
C SER A 53 9.33 12.09 -3.11
N VAL A 54 8.66 11.85 -4.24
CA VAL A 54 7.44 12.53 -4.67
C VAL A 54 6.25 11.85 -3.99
N ASN A 55 5.64 12.50 -3.00
CA ASN A 55 4.68 11.85 -2.10
C ASN A 55 3.66 12.79 -1.44
N ALA A 56 2.60 12.21 -0.87
CA ALA A 56 1.52 12.90 -0.17
C ALA A 56 1.77 13.07 1.35
N PHE A 57 2.83 12.50 1.91
CA PHE A 57 3.07 12.39 3.36
C PHE A 57 4.52 12.71 3.73
N PRO A 58 4.92 14.00 3.64
CA PRO A 58 6.30 14.42 3.84
C PRO A 58 6.80 14.07 5.25
N GLN A 59 8.12 13.90 5.40
CA GLN A 59 8.69 13.56 6.69
C GLN A 59 8.47 14.68 7.70
N LYS A 60 7.92 14.34 8.88
CA LYS A 60 7.75 15.30 9.98
C LYS A 60 9.07 15.81 10.55
N LYS A 61 10.14 15.03 10.40
CA LYS A 61 11.50 15.37 10.82
C LYS A 61 12.43 15.18 9.62
N PRO A 62 13.36 16.12 9.37
CA PRO A 62 14.35 15.95 8.32
C PRO A 62 15.12 14.64 8.46
N VAL A 63 15.32 13.95 7.34
CA VAL A 63 16.14 12.73 7.24
C VAL A 63 17.31 13.05 6.31
N ALA A 64 18.52 12.71 6.74
CA ALA A 64 19.70 12.92 5.92
C ALA A 64 19.57 12.18 4.57
N ASN A 65 20.01 12.83 3.49
CA ASN A 65 19.93 12.32 2.12
C ASN A 65 18.50 12.00 1.63
N PHE A 66 17.47 12.59 2.24
CA PHE A 66 16.08 12.39 1.86
C PHE A 66 15.39 13.73 1.61
N ARG A 67 14.88 13.93 0.40
CA ARG A 67 14.12 15.11 -0.02
C ARG A 67 12.67 14.69 -0.29
N ASP A 68 11.72 15.34 0.37
CA ASP A 68 10.31 15.21 0.02
C ASP A 68 9.92 16.25 -1.05
N VAL A 69 9.21 15.80 -2.08
CA VAL A 69 8.48 16.63 -3.04
C VAL A 69 7.00 16.41 -2.75
N PHE A 70 6.37 17.40 -2.12
CA PHE A 70 5.02 17.25 -1.56
C PHE A 70 3.93 17.45 -2.61
N LEU A 71 2.93 16.57 -2.59
CA LEU A 71 1.74 16.63 -3.43
C LEU A 71 0.49 16.88 -2.58
N PRO A 72 0.09 18.15 -2.36
CA PRO A 72 -1.16 18.44 -1.66
C PRO A 72 -2.40 18.12 -2.53
N ASP A 73 -2.32 18.36 -3.84
CA ASP A 73 -3.47 18.31 -4.75
C ASP A 73 -4.09 16.91 -4.91
N VAL A 74 -3.36 15.85 -4.51
CA VAL A 74 -3.89 14.47 -4.51
C VAL A 74 -4.98 14.24 -3.46
N PHE A 75 -5.15 15.16 -2.50
CA PHE A 75 -6.19 15.07 -1.47
C PHE A 75 -7.54 15.67 -1.90
N ASP A 76 -7.58 16.55 -2.89
CA ASP A 76 -8.77 17.39 -3.20
C ASP A 76 -10.05 16.58 -3.44
N ASN A 77 -9.94 15.42 -4.10
CA ASN A 77 -11.08 14.55 -4.42
C ASN A 77 -11.00 13.17 -3.75
N TYR A 78 -10.08 12.99 -2.79
CA TYR A 78 -9.79 11.66 -2.26
C TYR A 78 -10.98 11.08 -1.46
N ASN A 79 -11.62 11.90 -0.63
CA ASN A 79 -12.75 11.46 0.18
C ASN A 79 -13.98 11.11 -0.69
N GLU A 80 -14.25 11.90 -1.73
CA GLU A 80 -15.34 11.64 -2.67
C GLU A 80 -15.16 10.30 -3.37
N LEU A 81 -13.94 10.01 -3.82
CA LEU A 81 -13.61 8.72 -4.41
C LEU A 81 -13.82 7.56 -3.41
N ILE A 82 -13.34 7.68 -2.17
CA ILE A 82 -13.51 6.59 -1.18
C ILE A 82 -14.99 6.30 -0.95
N ASN A 83 -15.82 7.35 -0.93
CA ASN A 83 -17.27 7.20 -0.84
C ASN A 83 -17.85 6.53 -2.10
N GLU A 84 -17.48 6.98 -3.31
CA GLU A 84 -17.91 6.36 -4.56
C GLU A 84 -17.53 4.87 -4.65
N LEU A 85 -16.32 4.51 -4.22
CA LEU A 85 -15.85 3.12 -4.19
C LEU A 85 -16.57 2.25 -3.15
N SER A 86 -17.27 2.86 -2.19
CA SER A 86 -18.06 2.18 -1.17
C SER A 86 -19.51 1.94 -1.61
N GLU A 87 -19.96 2.60 -2.69
CA GLU A 87 -21.30 2.43 -3.24
C GLU A 87 -21.38 1.25 -4.22
N PRO A 88 -22.54 0.57 -4.33
CA PRO A 88 -22.72 -0.50 -5.31
C PRO A 88 -22.54 0.00 -6.74
N MET A 89 -21.56 -0.58 -7.44
CA MET A 89 -21.27 -0.29 -8.84
C MET A 89 -21.33 -1.56 -9.67
N ASN A 90 -21.71 -1.44 -10.95
CA ASN A 90 -21.44 -2.51 -11.89
C ASN A 90 -19.93 -2.58 -12.21
N LEU A 91 -19.51 -3.71 -12.79
CA LEU A 91 -18.11 -3.97 -13.08
C LEU A 91 -17.43 -2.89 -13.92
N TRP A 92 -18.12 -2.35 -14.94
CA TRP A 92 -17.56 -1.31 -15.80
C TRP A 92 -17.39 0.01 -15.04
N GLN A 93 -18.41 0.43 -14.30
CA GLN A 93 -18.38 1.63 -13.47
C GLN A 93 -17.25 1.56 -12.43
N GLY A 94 -17.12 0.44 -11.73
CA GLY A 94 -16.07 0.22 -10.74
C GLY A 94 -14.66 0.30 -11.33
N ASN A 95 -14.42 -0.37 -12.47
CA ASN A 95 -13.12 -0.29 -13.15
C ASN A 95 -12.84 1.13 -13.66
N ASN A 96 -13.85 1.81 -14.21
CA ASN A 96 -13.70 3.18 -14.69
C ASN A 96 -13.38 4.16 -13.56
N ALA A 97 -14.04 4.04 -12.40
CA ALA A 97 -13.75 4.86 -11.21
C ALA A 97 -12.31 4.65 -10.72
N ILE A 98 -11.89 3.39 -10.54
CA ILE A 98 -10.53 3.04 -10.11
C ILE A 98 -9.47 3.57 -11.09
N ASN A 99 -9.64 3.31 -12.39
CA ASN A 99 -8.65 3.72 -13.38
C ASN A 99 -8.64 5.24 -13.60
N LYS A 100 -9.80 5.92 -13.54
CA LYS A 100 -9.88 7.38 -13.57
C LYS A 100 -9.10 8.01 -12.41
N PHE A 101 -9.22 7.44 -11.22
CA PHE A 101 -8.46 7.91 -10.08
C PHE A 101 -6.94 7.82 -10.29
N PHE A 102 -6.44 6.69 -10.80
CA PHE A 102 -5.01 6.55 -11.11
C PHE A 102 -4.55 7.53 -12.21
N VAL A 103 -5.40 7.79 -13.22
CA VAL A 103 -5.13 8.84 -14.23
C VAL A 103 -5.05 10.22 -13.59
N ASP A 104 -5.97 10.55 -12.67
CA ASP A 104 -6.01 11.86 -12.02
C ASP A 104 -4.80 12.06 -11.07
N ILE A 105 -4.42 11.05 -10.27
CA ILE A 105 -3.18 11.10 -9.47
C ILE A 105 -1.95 11.23 -10.37
N THR A 106 -1.93 10.52 -11.50
CA THR A 106 -0.87 10.65 -12.51
C THR A 106 -0.72 12.08 -12.98
N ARG A 107 -1.85 12.74 -13.27
CA ARG A 107 -1.88 14.13 -13.67
C ARG A 107 -1.38 15.06 -12.57
N CYS A 108 -1.76 14.84 -11.31
CA CYS A 108 -1.30 15.66 -10.18
C CYS A 108 0.23 15.66 -10.05
N VAL A 109 0.87 14.49 -10.15
CA VAL A 109 2.33 14.39 -10.12
C VAL A 109 2.96 15.15 -11.29
N LEU A 110 2.51 14.88 -12.52
CA LEU A 110 3.14 15.43 -13.72
C LEU A 110 2.85 16.93 -13.90
N ALA A 111 1.78 17.46 -13.29
CA ALA A 111 1.46 18.89 -13.29
C ALA A 111 2.04 19.65 -12.09
N ASN A 112 2.60 18.96 -11.08
CA ASN A 112 3.17 19.59 -9.91
C ASN A 112 4.32 20.54 -10.30
N LYS A 113 4.33 21.73 -9.70
CA LYS A 113 5.31 22.78 -10.04
C LYS A 113 6.74 22.35 -9.74
N GLU A 114 6.99 21.71 -8.60
CA GLU A 114 8.34 21.27 -8.26
C GLU A 114 8.83 20.18 -9.23
N VAL A 115 7.95 19.26 -9.63
CA VAL A 115 8.26 18.26 -10.66
C VAL A 115 8.59 18.92 -12.00
N THR A 116 7.73 19.81 -12.49
CA THR A 116 7.85 20.43 -13.82
C THR A 116 8.95 21.48 -13.92
N GLU A 117 9.22 22.24 -12.86
CA GLU A 117 10.18 23.34 -12.85
C GLU A 117 11.55 22.93 -12.31
N THR A 118 11.64 21.83 -11.56
CA THR A 118 12.90 21.38 -10.93
C THR A 118 13.39 20.04 -11.45
N LEU A 119 12.54 19.02 -11.51
CA LEU A 119 12.97 17.65 -11.85
C LEU A 119 13.07 17.42 -13.36
N LEU A 120 12.04 17.81 -14.11
CA LEU A 120 11.94 17.56 -15.56
C LEU A 120 12.81 18.43 -16.49
N PRO A 121 13.23 19.65 -16.14
CA PRO A 121 14.06 20.43 -17.05
C PRO A 121 15.43 19.77 -17.28
N PRO A 122 15.87 19.60 -18.55
CA PRO A 122 17.14 18.95 -18.86
C PRO A 122 18.32 19.60 -18.13
N GLY A 123 19.20 18.77 -17.58
CA GLY A 123 20.45 19.20 -16.93
C GLY A 123 20.31 19.80 -15.53
N LYS A 124 19.09 19.91 -14.97
CA LYS A 124 18.90 20.35 -13.58
C LYS A 124 19.11 19.23 -12.56
N ASP A 125 18.58 18.05 -12.84
CA ASP A 125 18.69 16.88 -11.98
C ASP A 125 19.05 15.64 -12.81
N HIS A 126 19.70 14.69 -12.14
CA HIS A 126 20.03 13.37 -12.68
C HIS A 126 19.66 12.32 -11.63
N PHE A 127 19.12 11.20 -12.10
CA PHE A 127 18.74 10.07 -11.27
C PHE A 127 19.31 8.79 -11.88
N ASP A 128 19.91 7.95 -11.03
CA ASP A 128 20.48 6.67 -11.41
C ASP A 128 19.45 5.53 -11.34
N LEU A 129 18.31 5.76 -10.66
CA LEU A 129 17.25 4.79 -10.47
C LEU A 129 15.90 5.49 -10.28
N ILE A 130 14.87 4.96 -10.94
CA ILE A 130 13.47 5.35 -10.72
C ILE A 130 12.74 4.23 -9.98
N ILE A 131 12.07 4.57 -8.88
CA ILE A 131 11.21 3.68 -8.11
C ILE A 131 9.79 4.23 -8.18
N VAL A 132 8.86 3.43 -8.67
CA VAL A 132 7.45 3.85 -8.79
C VAL A 132 6.54 2.91 -8.02
N GLU A 133 5.47 3.47 -7.47
CA GLU A 133 4.33 2.67 -7.08
C GLU A 133 3.67 2.05 -8.33
N ALA A 134 3.69 0.72 -8.43
CA ALA A 134 3.28 -0.02 -9.62
C ALA A 134 1.75 -0.22 -9.69
N LEU A 135 1.00 0.87 -9.78
CA LEU A 135 -0.47 0.89 -9.73
C LEU A 135 -1.10 1.62 -10.94
N ARG A 136 -1.08 1.03 -12.13
CA ARG A 136 -1.81 1.54 -13.33
C ARG A 136 -1.54 3.02 -13.68
N SER A 137 -0.36 3.53 -13.32
CA SER A 137 0.11 4.91 -13.55
C SER A 137 1.24 4.97 -14.58
N ASP A 138 1.02 4.36 -15.75
CA ASP A 138 2.07 4.11 -16.75
C ASP A 138 2.82 5.35 -17.21
N ALA A 139 2.21 6.55 -17.24
CA ALA A 139 2.92 7.76 -17.67
C ALA A 139 4.13 8.11 -16.78
N TYR A 140 4.20 7.62 -15.53
CA TYR A 140 5.39 7.75 -14.70
C TYR A 140 6.61 7.03 -15.26
N TYR A 141 6.42 6.00 -16.08
CA TYR A 141 7.53 5.26 -16.67
C TYR A 141 8.33 6.14 -17.64
N GLY A 142 7.73 7.25 -18.10
CA GLY A 142 8.42 8.31 -18.83
C GLY A 142 9.60 8.93 -18.09
N PHE A 143 9.61 8.95 -16.75
CA PHE A 143 10.76 9.41 -15.98
C PHE A 143 12.02 8.56 -16.27
N ALA A 144 11.86 7.24 -16.43
CA ALA A 144 12.97 6.34 -16.75
C ALA A 144 13.57 6.66 -18.13
N ALA A 145 12.71 6.89 -19.12
CA ALA A 145 13.14 7.27 -20.46
C ALA A 145 13.78 8.66 -20.51
N HIS A 146 13.24 9.61 -19.73
CA HIS A 146 13.72 10.99 -19.63
C HIS A 146 15.11 11.07 -18.99
N PHE A 147 15.31 10.42 -17.85
CA PHE A 147 16.61 10.41 -17.16
C PHE A 147 17.58 9.35 -17.68
N ASN A 148 17.12 8.49 -18.61
CA ASN A 148 17.87 7.34 -19.11
C ASN A 148 18.36 6.42 -17.96
N ALA A 149 17.43 6.11 -17.05
CA ALA A 149 17.69 5.37 -15.83
C ALA A 149 16.85 4.06 -15.80
N PRO A 150 17.35 2.99 -15.15
CA PRO A 150 16.54 1.81 -14.88
C PRO A 150 15.34 2.16 -14.00
N ILE A 151 14.27 1.38 -14.15
CA ILE A 151 13.03 1.51 -13.39
C ILE A 151 12.72 0.21 -12.64
N ILE A 152 12.31 0.37 -11.38
CA ILE A 152 11.77 -0.71 -10.56
C ILE A 152 10.40 -0.31 -10.01
N GLY A 153 9.56 -1.31 -9.77
CA GLY A 153 8.22 -1.13 -9.23
C GLY A 153 8.14 -1.60 -7.79
N ILE A 154 7.34 -0.92 -6.98
CA ILE A 154 6.84 -1.47 -5.71
C ILE A 154 5.33 -1.54 -5.79
N SER A 155 4.78 -2.73 -5.68
CA SER A 155 3.36 -2.92 -5.40
C SER A 155 3.16 -2.85 -3.89
N THR A 156 2.39 -1.87 -3.45
CA THR A 156 1.98 -1.74 -2.05
C THR A 156 0.94 -2.78 -1.63
N TYR A 157 0.51 -3.63 -2.58
CA TYR A 157 -0.25 -4.84 -2.35
C TYR A 157 0.45 -6.07 -2.94
N GLY A 158 -0.30 -7.12 -3.27
CA GLY A 158 0.21 -8.27 -4.01
C GLY A 158 0.45 -7.96 -5.49
N THR A 159 0.00 -8.82 -6.38
CA THR A 159 0.14 -8.63 -7.84
C THR A 159 -1.14 -9.03 -8.55
N ASP A 160 -1.38 -8.42 -9.71
CA ASP A 160 -2.49 -8.69 -10.62
C ASP A 160 -1.97 -8.79 -12.06
N TRP A 161 -2.88 -8.99 -13.02
CA TRP A 161 -2.55 -9.07 -14.44
C TRP A 161 -1.80 -7.84 -14.98
N ASN A 162 -1.99 -6.66 -14.39
CA ASN A 162 -1.29 -5.44 -14.80
C ASN A 162 0.14 -5.46 -14.30
N ILE A 163 0.36 -5.75 -13.02
CA ILE A 163 1.70 -5.82 -12.42
C ILE A 163 2.53 -6.96 -13.02
N ASP A 164 1.93 -8.13 -13.23
CA ASP A 164 2.63 -9.27 -13.82
C ASP A 164 3.16 -8.92 -15.22
N SER A 165 2.37 -8.17 -16.00
CA SER A 165 2.76 -7.76 -17.34
C SER A 165 3.96 -6.82 -17.38
N LEU A 166 4.27 -6.12 -16.28
CA LEU A 166 5.41 -5.19 -16.20
C LEU A 166 6.76 -5.89 -16.39
N VAL A 167 6.80 -7.17 -16.06
CA VAL A 167 7.98 -8.04 -16.11
C VAL A 167 7.78 -9.22 -17.06
N GLY A 168 6.77 -9.16 -17.92
CA GLY A 168 6.46 -10.21 -18.89
C GLY A 168 5.94 -11.51 -18.29
N ASN A 169 5.41 -11.48 -17.07
CA ASN A 169 4.78 -12.64 -16.45
C ASN A 169 3.30 -12.74 -16.85
N GLU A 170 2.81 -13.96 -17.06
CA GLU A 170 1.41 -14.21 -17.40
C GLU A 170 0.59 -14.54 -16.14
N SER A 171 -0.52 -13.82 -15.96
CA SER A 171 -1.41 -13.97 -14.81
C SER A 171 -2.32 -15.19 -14.99
N PRO A 172 -2.30 -16.19 -14.09
CA PRO A 172 -3.09 -17.41 -14.27
C PRO A 172 -4.54 -17.24 -13.76
N LEU A 173 -5.41 -16.71 -14.62
CA LEU A 173 -6.79 -16.33 -14.28
C LEU A 173 -7.69 -17.51 -13.85
N SER A 174 -7.29 -18.75 -14.10
CA SER A 174 -8.05 -19.95 -13.73
C SER A 174 -8.00 -20.27 -12.23
N TYR A 175 -7.03 -19.73 -11.50
CA TYR A 175 -6.88 -19.92 -10.05
C TYR A 175 -6.34 -18.69 -9.30
N THR A 176 -6.05 -17.59 -10.00
CA THR A 176 -5.78 -16.29 -9.37
C THR A 176 -6.97 -15.36 -9.59
N PRO A 177 -7.72 -15.04 -8.53
CA PRO A 177 -8.88 -14.17 -8.63
C PRO A 177 -8.46 -12.70 -8.76
N LEU A 178 -9.32 -11.90 -9.41
CA LEU A 178 -9.20 -10.44 -9.39
C LEU A 178 -9.30 -9.95 -7.94
N ALA A 179 -8.43 -9.01 -7.55
CA ALA A 179 -8.39 -8.48 -6.18
C ALA A 179 -9.74 -7.94 -5.69
N THR A 180 -10.53 -7.36 -6.60
CA THR A 180 -11.85 -6.79 -6.34
C THR A 180 -13.00 -7.80 -6.42
N GLY A 181 -12.75 -9.04 -6.86
CA GLY A 181 -13.79 -10.05 -7.09
C GLY A 181 -14.18 -10.83 -5.83
N GLY A 182 -13.37 -10.78 -4.77
CA GLY A 182 -13.64 -11.48 -3.51
C GLY A 182 -13.59 -13.02 -3.58
N LEU A 183 -13.20 -13.61 -4.71
CA LEU A 183 -13.03 -15.06 -4.88
C LEU A 183 -11.71 -15.55 -4.25
N THR A 184 -11.48 -16.85 -4.15
CA THR A 184 -10.20 -17.43 -3.67
C THR A 184 -9.52 -18.26 -4.76
N ASP A 185 -8.41 -18.94 -4.48
CA ASP A 185 -7.82 -19.94 -5.38
C ASP A 185 -8.72 -21.16 -5.59
N ARG A 186 -9.71 -21.36 -4.71
CA ARG A 186 -10.71 -22.42 -4.78
C ARG A 186 -11.99 -21.88 -5.41
N MET A 187 -12.03 -21.91 -6.74
CA MET A 187 -13.19 -21.55 -7.55
C MET A 187 -13.80 -22.77 -8.25
N THR A 188 -15.12 -22.83 -8.26
CA THR A 188 -15.93 -23.69 -9.16
C THR A 188 -15.75 -23.27 -10.62
N PHE A 189 -16.23 -24.09 -11.56
CA PHE A 189 -16.16 -23.76 -12.98
C PHE A 189 -16.81 -22.40 -13.32
N LEU A 190 -17.99 -22.13 -12.76
CA LEU A 190 -18.72 -20.87 -13.01
C LEU A 190 -18.00 -19.66 -12.39
N GLU A 191 -17.42 -19.82 -11.20
CA GLU A 191 -16.62 -18.76 -10.57
C GLU A 191 -15.34 -18.46 -11.38
N ARG A 192 -14.68 -19.49 -11.94
CA ARG A 192 -13.54 -19.29 -12.84
C ARG A 192 -13.94 -18.55 -14.12
N LEU A 193 -15.08 -18.91 -14.70
CA LEU A 193 -15.61 -18.25 -15.88
C LEU A 193 -15.95 -16.78 -15.58
N SER A 194 -16.59 -16.50 -14.44
CA SER A 194 -16.83 -15.14 -13.96
C SER A 194 -15.52 -14.38 -13.79
N ASN A 195 -14.54 -14.95 -13.08
CA ASN A 195 -13.24 -14.32 -12.87
C ASN A 195 -12.53 -13.95 -14.18
N PHE A 196 -12.60 -14.84 -15.18
CA PHE A 196 -12.07 -14.60 -16.51
C PHE A 196 -12.78 -13.43 -17.21
N VAL A 197 -14.12 -13.43 -17.21
CA VAL A 197 -14.92 -12.35 -17.79
C VAL A 197 -14.62 -11.03 -17.08
N ASP A 198 -14.63 -11.03 -15.75
CA ASP A 198 -14.43 -9.84 -14.93
C ASP A 198 -13.05 -9.22 -15.16
N THR A 199 -12.03 -10.06 -15.19
CA THR A 199 -10.66 -9.65 -15.49
C THR A 199 -10.51 -9.13 -16.93
N THR A 200 -11.19 -9.76 -17.89
CA THR A 200 -11.17 -9.33 -19.29
C THR A 200 -11.81 -7.96 -19.45
N VAL A 201 -12.95 -7.71 -18.79
CA VAL A 201 -13.59 -6.38 -18.79
C VAL A 201 -12.70 -5.34 -18.15
N ALA A 202 -12.05 -5.65 -17.02
CA ALA A 202 -11.08 -4.77 -16.38
C ALA A 202 -9.92 -4.41 -17.31
N TRP A 203 -9.37 -5.40 -18.02
CA TRP A 203 -8.31 -5.21 -19.00
C TRP A 203 -8.77 -4.35 -20.19
N ILE A 204 -9.94 -4.62 -20.76
CA ILE A 204 -10.52 -3.84 -21.87
C ILE A 204 -10.72 -2.38 -21.45
N ASN A 205 -11.33 -2.16 -20.28
CA ASN A 205 -11.55 -0.83 -19.75
C ASN A 205 -10.22 -0.06 -19.60
N PHE A 206 -9.23 -0.66 -18.95
CA PHE A 206 -7.92 -0.03 -18.80
C PHE A 206 -7.25 0.24 -20.16
N LYS A 207 -7.19 -0.77 -21.03
CA LYS A 207 -6.46 -0.71 -22.30
C LYS A 207 -7.04 0.29 -23.30
N PHE A 208 -8.36 0.37 -23.41
CA PHE A 208 -9.02 1.18 -24.44
C PHE A 208 -9.55 2.52 -23.93
N VAL A 209 -9.80 2.68 -22.63
CA VAL A 209 -10.34 3.93 -22.06
C VAL A 209 -9.24 4.75 -21.38
N HIS A 210 -8.41 4.13 -20.54
CA HIS A 210 -7.50 4.86 -19.66
C HIS A 210 -6.04 4.91 -20.13
N MET A 211 -5.56 3.88 -20.82
CA MET A 211 -4.22 3.88 -21.43
C MET A 211 -4.03 5.05 -22.42
N PRO A 212 -4.99 5.41 -23.28
CA PRO A 212 -4.83 6.57 -24.16
C PRO A 212 -4.62 7.89 -23.40
N GLU A 213 -5.22 8.05 -22.21
CA GLU A 213 -4.97 9.22 -21.37
C GLU A 213 -3.57 9.21 -20.76
N GLN A 214 -3.07 8.03 -20.36
CA GLN A 214 -1.68 7.84 -19.93
C GLN A 214 -0.69 8.19 -21.05
N GLU A 215 -0.94 7.74 -22.28
CA GLU A 215 -0.13 8.05 -23.46
C GLU A 215 -0.11 9.56 -23.78
N LYS A 216 -1.27 10.24 -23.70
CA LYS A 216 -1.35 11.70 -23.87
C LYS A 216 -0.53 12.45 -22.81
N MET A 217 -0.61 12.02 -21.56
CA MET A 217 0.19 12.62 -20.48
C MET A 217 1.68 12.39 -20.71
N TYR A 218 2.07 11.17 -21.09
CA TYR A 218 3.46 10.86 -21.41
C TYR A 218 4.00 11.75 -22.54
N ALA A 219 3.26 11.89 -23.64
CA ALA A 219 3.65 12.77 -24.75
C ALA A 219 3.74 14.26 -24.37
N LYS A 220 2.83 14.72 -23.49
CA LYS A 220 2.78 16.11 -23.04
C LYS A 220 3.96 16.47 -22.12
N TYR A 221 4.26 15.63 -21.13
CA TYR A 221 5.23 15.95 -20.07
C TYR A 221 6.64 15.44 -20.37
N PHE A 222 6.78 14.46 -21.28
CA PHE A 222 8.06 13.92 -21.71
C PHE A 222 8.20 13.92 -23.24
N PRO A 223 8.10 15.10 -23.91
CA PRO A 223 8.01 15.18 -25.37
C PRO A 223 9.20 14.51 -26.07
N GLU A 224 10.43 14.77 -25.63
CA GLU A 224 11.63 14.17 -26.21
C GLU A 224 11.70 12.66 -26.00
N ALA A 225 11.32 12.17 -24.82
CA ALA A 225 11.31 10.73 -24.54
C ALA A 225 10.23 10.02 -25.35
N SER A 226 9.04 10.63 -25.46
CA SER A 226 7.89 10.06 -26.18
C SER A 226 8.11 9.90 -27.68
N GLN A 227 9.00 10.71 -28.26
CA GLN A 227 9.43 10.56 -29.66
C GLN A 227 10.42 9.40 -29.85
N ARG A 228 11.16 9.01 -28.81
CA ARG A 228 12.18 7.95 -28.86
C ARG A 228 11.63 6.57 -28.48
N VAL A 229 10.78 6.50 -27.46
CA VAL A 229 10.31 5.24 -26.88
C VAL A 229 8.81 5.31 -26.62
N LYS A 230 8.06 4.30 -27.05
CA LYS A 230 6.62 4.21 -26.79
C LYS A 230 6.37 3.84 -25.34
N LEU A 231 5.26 4.31 -24.78
CA LEU A 231 4.87 3.99 -23.40
C LEU A 231 4.72 2.46 -23.19
N THR A 232 4.22 1.76 -24.21
CA THR A 232 4.07 0.29 -24.22
C THR A 232 5.39 -0.49 -24.23
N ASP A 233 6.51 0.17 -24.54
CA ASP A 233 7.82 -0.46 -24.46
C ASP A 233 8.40 -0.24 -23.05
N LEU A 234 8.15 0.94 -22.46
CA LEU A 234 8.55 1.25 -21.09
C LEU A 234 7.83 0.39 -20.06
N ASN A 235 6.54 0.11 -20.27
CA ASN A 235 5.78 -0.74 -19.36
C ASN A 235 6.18 -2.22 -19.39
N ARG A 236 7.13 -2.65 -20.22
CA ARG A 236 7.71 -4.00 -20.24
C ARG A 236 9.18 -4.04 -19.84
N ASN A 237 9.75 -2.89 -19.43
CA ASN A 237 11.17 -2.71 -19.18
C ASN A 237 11.50 -2.55 -17.68
N PHE A 238 10.68 -3.14 -16.80
CA PHE A 238 10.93 -3.12 -15.37
C PHE A 238 12.06 -4.09 -15.02
N SER A 239 13.10 -3.56 -14.37
CA SER A 239 14.25 -4.36 -13.93
C SER A 239 13.91 -5.25 -12.73
N LEU A 240 12.98 -4.81 -11.89
CA LEU A 240 12.55 -5.48 -10.66
C LEU A 240 11.17 -4.97 -10.25
N VAL A 241 10.33 -5.86 -9.71
CA VAL A 241 9.09 -5.51 -9.04
C VAL A 241 9.08 -6.13 -7.64
N LEU A 242 8.99 -5.28 -6.63
CA LEU A 242 8.83 -5.67 -5.24
C LEU A 242 7.34 -5.76 -4.91
N LEU A 243 6.90 -6.87 -4.31
CA LEU A 243 5.50 -7.15 -4.05
C LEU A 243 5.27 -7.21 -2.55
N ASN A 244 4.41 -6.36 -2.00
CA ASN A 244 4.04 -6.41 -0.59
C ASN A 244 3.07 -7.57 -0.28
N GLN A 245 3.55 -8.79 -0.48
CA GLN A 245 2.90 -10.05 -0.17
C GLN A 245 3.95 -11.06 0.28
N HIS A 246 3.51 -12.19 0.81
CA HIS A 246 4.39 -13.30 1.19
C HIS A 246 3.71 -14.61 0.80
N PHE A 247 4.45 -15.61 0.32
CA PHE A 247 3.91 -16.87 -0.21
C PHE A 247 3.06 -17.65 0.80
N SER A 248 3.31 -17.47 2.10
CA SER A 248 2.46 -18.05 3.16
C SER A 248 1.08 -17.39 3.26
N LEU A 249 0.92 -16.21 2.67
CA LEU A 249 -0.28 -15.37 2.67
C LEU A 249 -0.86 -15.17 1.28
N SER A 250 -0.14 -15.55 0.23
CA SER A 250 -0.52 -15.41 -1.18
C SER A 250 -0.95 -16.78 -1.77
N PHE A 251 -1.49 -16.76 -2.98
CA PHE A 251 -1.88 -18.00 -3.67
C PHE A 251 -0.68 -18.56 -4.43
N SER A 252 -0.63 -19.87 -4.62
CA SER A 252 0.39 -20.47 -5.48
C SER A 252 0.27 -19.90 -6.88
N ARG A 253 1.35 -19.32 -7.40
CA ARG A 253 1.39 -18.66 -8.70
C ARG A 253 2.80 -18.67 -9.29
N PRO A 254 2.95 -18.58 -10.62
CA PRO A 254 4.25 -18.47 -11.25
C PRO A 254 4.86 -17.08 -10.95
N TYR A 255 6.15 -17.09 -10.65
CA TYR A 255 6.96 -15.89 -10.49
C TYR A 255 8.16 -15.96 -11.44
N VAL A 256 8.49 -14.81 -12.02
CA VAL A 256 9.75 -14.60 -12.73
C VAL A 256 10.81 -14.07 -11.75
N PRO A 257 12.12 -14.24 -12.02
CA PRO A 257 13.18 -13.90 -11.06
C PRO A 257 13.21 -12.44 -10.59
N ASN A 258 12.69 -11.52 -11.40
CA ASN A 258 12.58 -10.10 -11.11
C ASN A 258 11.27 -9.72 -10.41
N MET A 259 10.51 -10.68 -9.87
CA MET A 259 9.41 -10.46 -8.93
C MET A 259 9.83 -10.96 -7.56
N ILE A 260 10.00 -10.04 -6.60
CA ILE A 260 10.44 -10.37 -5.25
C ILE A 260 9.35 -10.01 -4.25
N GLU A 261 8.90 -11.01 -3.50
CA GLU A 261 7.99 -10.82 -2.38
C GLU A 261 8.72 -10.18 -1.19
N VAL A 262 8.17 -9.06 -0.71
CA VAL A 262 8.69 -8.23 0.38
C VAL A 262 7.58 -7.90 1.38
N GLY A 263 6.63 -8.82 1.59
CA GLY A 263 5.55 -8.66 2.55
C GLY A 263 6.07 -8.30 3.94
N GLY A 264 5.57 -7.19 4.49
CA GLY A 264 5.95 -6.75 5.84
C GLY A 264 7.11 -5.75 5.91
N LEU A 265 7.52 -5.12 4.81
CA LEU A 265 8.54 -4.04 4.81
C LEU A 265 8.31 -2.93 5.85
N HIS A 266 7.06 -2.68 6.22
CA HIS A 266 6.67 -1.66 7.20
C HIS A 266 6.81 -2.10 8.65
N ILE A 267 6.97 -3.40 8.90
CA ILE A 267 7.01 -3.95 10.25
C ILE A 267 8.42 -3.82 10.80
N SER A 268 8.57 -3.07 11.89
CA SER A 268 9.82 -3.03 12.64
C SER A 268 10.06 -4.37 13.33
N HIS A 269 11.27 -4.93 13.19
CA HIS A 269 11.68 -6.13 13.93
C HIS A 269 11.74 -5.92 15.45
N LYS A 270 11.83 -4.66 15.90
CA LYS A 270 11.82 -4.31 17.31
C LYS A 270 10.61 -3.40 17.58
N PRO A 271 9.57 -3.91 18.27
CA PRO A 271 8.45 -3.08 18.71
C PRO A 271 8.94 -1.93 19.60
N ALA A 272 8.37 -0.75 19.40
CA ALA A 272 8.60 0.39 20.26
C ALA A 272 7.79 0.28 21.55
N PRO A 273 8.25 0.86 22.67
CA PRO A 273 7.44 0.97 23.87
C PRO A 273 6.16 1.75 23.60
N LEU A 274 5.04 1.26 24.13
CA LEU A 274 3.75 1.96 24.05
C LEU A 274 3.74 3.21 24.95
N PRO A 275 2.96 4.25 24.60
CA PRO A 275 2.66 5.35 25.51
C PRO A 275 2.18 4.83 26.88
N LYS A 276 2.57 5.51 27.96
CA LYS A 276 2.38 5.03 29.34
C LYS A 276 0.90 4.79 29.68
N ASP A 277 0.02 5.71 29.28
CA ASP A 277 -1.42 5.61 29.46
C ASP A 277 -2.03 4.40 28.73
N LEU A 278 -1.55 4.14 27.51
CA LEU A 278 -1.96 2.99 26.73
C LEU A 278 -1.47 1.68 27.36
N GLU A 279 -0.22 1.63 27.78
CA GLU A 279 0.38 0.47 28.46
C GLU A 279 -0.36 0.16 29.77
N GLU A 280 -0.60 1.16 30.62
CA GLU A 280 -1.37 1.00 31.85
C GLU A 280 -2.80 0.50 31.57
N PHE A 281 -3.43 1.01 30.51
CA PHE A 281 -4.74 0.53 30.09
C PHE A 281 -4.68 -0.94 29.66
N ILE A 282 -3.69 -1.35 28.87
CA ILE A 282 -3.53 -2.74 28.44
C ILE A 282 -3.25 -3.65 29.65
N GLN A 283 -2.38 -3.24 30.57
CA GLN A 283 -2.01 -4.05 31.73
C GLN A 283 -3.18 -4.30 32.68
N GLY A 284 -4.05 -3.30 32.85
CA GLY A 284 -5.26 -3.43 33.66
C GLY A 284 -6.34 -4.37 33.10
N SER A 285 -6.12 -5.02 31.95
CA SER A 285 -7.01 -6.07 31.42
C SER A 285 -6.93 -7.39 32.20
N GLY A 286 -5.99 -7.52 33.15
CA GLY A 286 -5.81 -8.74 33.93
C GLY A 286 -5.50 -9.94 33.04
N GLU A 287 -6.18 -11.06 33.31
CA GLU A 287 -6.08 -12.33 32.57
C GLU A 287 -6.95 -12.36 31.29
N HIS A 288 -7.95 -11.48 31.20
CA HIS A 288 -8.88 -11.48 30.07
C HIS A 288 -8.25 -10.95 28.78
N GLY A 289 -7.25 -10.08 28.91
CA GLY A 289 -6.52 -9.50 27.79
C GLY A 289 -7.29 -8.41 27.04
N VAL A 290 -6.79 -8.08 25.85
CA VAL A 290 -7.19 -6.91 25.07
C VAL A 290 -7.67 -7.31 23.68
N ILE A 291 -8.75 -6.67 23.25
CA ILE A 291 -9.23 -6.65 21.87
C ILE A 291 -8.77 -5.33 21.24
N TYR A 292 -8.09 -5.39 20.10
CA TYR A 292 -7.82 -4.21 19.30
C TYR A 292 -8.84 -4.12 18.16
N PHE A 293 -9.45 -2.96 17.97
CA PHE A 293 -10.45 -2.71 16.94
C PHE A 293 -10.04 -1.51 16.08
N SER A 294 -9.81 -1.75 14.78
CA SER A 294 -9.43 -0.71 13.81
C SER A 294 -9.98 -1.01 12.43
N LEU A 295 -10.76 -0.08 11.87
CA LEU A 295 -11.28 -0.18 10.50
C LEU A 295 -10.32 0.41 9.45
N GLY A 296 -9.07 0.65 9.82
CA GLY A 296 -8.06 1.19 8.91
C GLY A 296 -8.09 2.72 8.80
N SER A 297 -7.45 3.25 7.75
CA SER A 297 -7.32 4.70 7.54
C SER A 297 -8.50 5.31 6.79
N ASN A 298 -9.14 4.54 5.92
CA ASN A 298 -10.14 5.05 4.96
C ASN A 298 -11.59 4.83 5.44
N VAL A 299 -11.85 3.75 6.18
CA VAL A 299 -13.16 3.54 6.82
C VAL A 299 -13.09 4.15 8.22
N LEU A 300 -13.83 5.23 8.43
CA LEU A 300 -13.81 5.97 9.69
C LEU A 300 -14.87 5.38 10.65
N SER A 301 -14.46 5.01 11.86
CA SER A 301 -15.37 4.45 12.86
C SER A 301 -16.44 5.45 13.32
N LYS A 302 -16.13 6.76 13.27
CA LYS A 302 -17.11 7.82 13.59
C LYS A 302 -18.30 7.86 12.63
N ASP A 303 -18.12 7.39 11.40
CA ASP A 303 -19.14 7.43 10.34
C ASP A 303 -20.01 6.16 10.33
N LEU A 304 -19.76 5.21 11.25
CA LEU A 304 -20.62 4.05 11.45
C LEU A 304 -22.04 4.51 11.84
N PRO A 305 -23.10 3.92 11.26
CA PRO A 305 -24.47 4.23 11.65
C PRO A 305 -24.68 4.10 13.17
N ALA A 306 -25.44 5.03 13.77
CA ALA A 306 -25.62 5.08 15.21
C ALA A 306 -26.09 3.73 15.80
N GLU A 307 -27.03 3.06 15.14
CA GLU A 307 -27.51 1.73 15.51
C GLU A 307 -26.37 0.69 15.59
N ARG A 308 -25.45 0.69 14.62
CA ARG A 308 -24.29 -0.21 14.59
C ARG A 308 -23.28 0.14 15.66
N ARG A 309 -22.98 1.43 15.83
CA ARG A 309 -22.09 1.92 16.88
C ARG A 309 -22.62 1.53 18.27
N ASP A 310 -23.91 1.70 18.51
CA ASP A 310 -24.54 1.38 19.80
C ASP A 310 -24.55 -0.13 20.06
N LEU A 311 -24.76 -0.96 19.03
CA LEU A 311 -24.63 -2.42 19.13
C LEU A 311 -23.20 -2.83 19.49
N ILE A 312 -22.20 -2.24 18.84
CA ILE A 312 -20.77 -2.49 19.12
C ILE A 312 -20.45 -2.09 20.57
N LEU A 313 -20.88 -0.91 21.01
CA LEU A 313 -20.67 -0.43 22.38
C LEU A 313 -21.31 -1.35 23.42
N LYS A 314 -22.56 -1.80 23.19
CA LYS A 314 -23.24 -2.77 24.07
C LYS A 314 -22.49 -4.10 24.13
N THR A 315 -21.98 -4.56 22.99
CA THR A 315 -21.18 -5.78 22.90
C THR A 315 -19.88 -5.63 23.67
N PHE A 316 -19.13 -4.53 23.46
CA PHE A 316 -17.90 -4.29 24.21
C PHE A 316 -18.14 -4.14 25.71
N ALA A 317 -19.23 -3.50 26.12
CA ALA A 317 -19.58 -3.35 27.53
C ALA A 317 -19.84 -4.70 28.25
N SER A 318 -20.30 -5.72 27.54
CA SER A 318 -20.58 -7.04 28.13
C SER A 318 -19.34 -7.94 28.20
N LEU A 319 -18.24 -7.56 27.55
CA LEU A 319 -17.02 -8.34 27.51
C LEU A 319 -16.12 -8.05 28.72
N PRO A 320 -15.48 -9.07 29.31
CA PRO A 320 -14.50 -8.89 30.38
C PRO A 320 -13.16 -8.33 29.87
N GLN A 321 -12.92 -8.37 28.55
CA GLN A 321 -11.73 -7.80 27.92
C GLN A 321 -11.77 -6.27 27.94
N ARG A 322 -10.58 -5.67 27.91
CA ARG A 322 -10.44 -4.27 27.53
C ARG A 322 -10.39 -4.14 26.01
N VAL A 323 -10.91 -3.03 25.48
CA VAL A 323 -10.98 -2.78 24.05
C VAL A 323 -10.26 -1.48 23.72
N LEU A 324 -9.31 -1.57 22.79
CA LEU A 324 -8.67 -0.43 22.16
C LEU A 324 -9.40 -0.19 20.83
N TRP A 325 -10.05 0.95 20.65
CA TRP A 325 -10.83 1.24 19.44
C TRP A 325 -10.32 2.50 18.74
N LYS A 326 -9.77 2.35 17.54
CA LYS A 326 -9.39 3.48 16.67
C LYS A 326 -10.65 4.25 16.26
N PHE A 327 -10.78 5.48 16.74
CA PHE A 327 -11.98 6.31 16.58
C PHE A 327 -11.57 7.77 16.35
N GLU A 328 -12.15 8.42 15.36
CA GLU A 328 -11.62 9.67 14.80
C GLU A 328 -11.99 10.93 15.60
N ASP A 329 -12.96 10.85 16.51
CA ASP A 329 -13.36 11.94 17.40
C ASP A 329 -12.81 11.76 18.83
N ASP A 330 -12.64 12.88 19.54
CA ASP A 330 -12.16 12.86 20.94
C ASP A 330 -13.19 12.36 21.94
N LYS A 331 -14.46 12.25 21.53
CA LYS A 331 -15.58 11.83 22.36
C LYS A 331 -16.40 10.76 21.65
N LEU A 332 -16.71 9.69 22.39
CA LEU A 332 -17.61 8.63 21.97
C LEU A 332 -18.78 8.56 22.97
N PRO A 333 -19.98 9.05 22.60
CA PRO A 333 -21.16 8.97 23.46
C PRO A 333 -21.44 7.52 23.89
N GLY A 334 -21.73 7.31 25.17
CA GLY A 334 -22.03 5.96 25.70
C GLY A 334 -20.81 5.03 25.78
N LYS A 335 -19.57 5.54 25.66
CA LYS A 335 -18.34 4.73 25.75
C LYS A 335 -18.22 4.01 27.11
N PRO A 336 -18.18 2.67 27.13
CA PRO A 336 -17.94 1.90 28.35
C PRO A 336 -16.57 2.18 28.98
N SER A 337 -16.42 1.84 30.26
CA SER A 337 -15.17 2.00 31.01
C SER A 337 -14.05 1.08 30.52
N ASN A 338 -14.39 -0.08 29.95
CA ASN A 338 -13.43 -1.01 29.36
C ASN A 338 -13.05 -0.67 27.91
N VAL A 339 -13.48 0.48 27.37
CA VAL A 339 -13.14 0.95 26.02
C VAL A 339 -12.24 2.19 26.09
N PHE A 340 -11.09 2.12 25.44
CA PHE A 340 -10.16 3.24 25.21
C PHE A 340 -10.19 3.61 23.73
N ILE A 341 -10.37 4.90 23.43
CA ILE A 341 -10.38 5.41 22.06
C ILE A 341 -9.16 6.28 21.76
N SER A 342 -8.69 6.23 20.53
CA SER A 342 -7.68 7.17 20.00
C SER A 342 -7.87 7.35 18.50
N LYS A 343 -7.57 8.55 18.00
CA LYS A 343 -7.57 8.87 16.56
C LYS A 343 -6.53 8.05 15.80
N TRP A 344 -5.42 7.75 16.45
CA TRP A 344 -4.33 6.96 15.90
C TRP A 344 -3.67 6.10 16.98
N PHE A 345 -3.31 4.89 16.62
CA PHE A 345 -2.62 3.95 17.49
C PHE A 345 -1.29 3.51 16.84
N PRO A 346 -0.26 3.20 17.65
CA PRO A 346 0.91 2.45 17.18
C PRO A 346 0.52 0.98 16.95
N GLN A 347 -0.24 0.73 15.88
CA GLN A 347 -0.86 -0.57 15.59
C GLN A 347 0.13 -1.75 15.60
N PRO A 348 1.31 -1.69 14.93
CA PRO A 348 2.28 -2.78 15.00
C PRO A 348 2.71 -3.11 16.43
N ASP A 349 2.97 -2.09 17.26
CA ASP A 349 3.43 -2.27 18.64
C ASP A 349 2.32 -2.83 19.55
N ILE A 350 1.06 -2.44 19.31
CA ILE A 350 -0.10 -3.02 20.00
C ILE A 350 -0.26 -4.49 19.60
N LEU A 351 -0.18 -4.81 18.32
CA LEU A 351 -0.27 -6.18 17.84
C LEU A 351 0.91 -7.03 18.35
N ALA A 352 2.08 -6.45 18.58
CA ALA A 352 3.20 -7.14 19.23
C ALA A 352 2.93 -7.45 20.72
N HIS A 353 2.03 -6.74 21.38
CA HIS A 353 1.83 -6.86 22.82
C HIS A 353 1.20 -8.23 23.22
N PRO A 354 1.72 -8.94 24.23
CA PRO A 354 1.27 -10.30 24.59
C PRO A 354 -0.16 -10.38 25.15
N LYS A 355 -0.65 -9.28 25.74
CA LYS A 355 -2.04 -9.18 26.22
C LYS A 355 -3.08 -8.95 25.11
N VAL A 356 -2.68 -8.56 23.91
CA VAL A 356 -3.63 -8.46 22.78
C VAL A 356 -3.95 -9.87 22.29
N LYS A 357 -5.23 -10.22 22.31
CA LYS A 357 -5.74 -11.57 22.01
C LYS A 357 -6.53 -11.67 20.72
N LEU A 358 -7.09 -10.55 20.25
CA LEU A 358 -7.92 -10.49 19.06
C LEU A 358 -7.73 -9.16 18.36
N PHE A 359 -7.65 -9.20 17.03
CA PHE A 359 -7.72 -8.01 16.19
C PHE A 359 -9.03 -8.01 15.40
N ILE A 360 -9.92 -7.07 15.71
CA ILE A 360 -11.09 -6.76 14.88
C ILE A 360 -10.64 -5.74 13.84
N THR A 361 -10.73 -6.08 12.56
CA THR A 361 -10.23 -5.22 11.48
C THR A 361 -11.07 -5.29 10.23
N HIS A 362 -11.05 -4.23 9.42
CA HIS A 362 -11.58 -4.24 8.07
C HIS A 362 -10.88 -5.23 7.11
N GLY A 363 -9.70 -5.77 7.47
CA GLY A 363 -9.00 -6.74 6.63
C GLY A 363 -8.14 -6.13 5.53
N GLY A 364 -7.72 -4.87 5.67
CA GLY A 364 -6.68 -4.29 4.82
C GLY A 364 -5.39 -5.10 4.87
N LEU A 365 -4.62 -5.10 3.78
CA LEU A 365 -3.48 -5.99 3.61
C LEU A 365 -2.38 -5.78 4.66
N LEU A 366 -1.99 -4.53 4.96
CA LEU A 366 -0.95 -4.26 5.97
C LEU A 366 -1.36 -4.78 7.35
N SER A 367 -2.58 -4.46 7.78
CA SER A 367 -3.17 -4.98 9.02
C SER A 367 -3.19 -6.50 9.08
N THR A 368 -3.46 -7.16 7.94
CA THR A 368 -3.46 -8.62 7.85
C THR A 368 -2.05 -9.18 8.03
N ILE A 369 -1.04 -8.59 7.37
CA ILE A 369 0.37 -8.98 7.51
C ILE A 369 0.86 -8.78 8.95
N GLU A 370 0.56 -7.63 9.57
CA GLU A 370 0.92 -7.34 10.96
C GLU A 370 0.29 -8.33 11.96
N SER A 371 -1.00 -8.64 11.76
CA SER A 371 -1.71 -9.61 12.59
C SER A 371 -1.03 -10.97 12.55
N ILE A 372 -0.64 -11.44 11.36
CA ILE A 372 0.01 -12.74 11.20
C ILE A 372 1.43 -12.72 11.77
N HIS A 373 2.19 -11.66 11.49
CA HIS A 373 3.54 -11.50 12.02
C HIS A 373 3.58 -11.62 13.54
N HIS A 374 2.57 -11.11 14.24
CA HIS A 374 2.44 -11.20 15.69
C HIS A 374 1.49 -12.32 16.19
N GLY A 375 1.04 -13.21 15.31
CA GLY A 375 0.21 -14.36 15.66
C GLY A 375 -1.14 -14.00 16.31
N LYS A 376 -1.79 -12.91 15.86
CA LYS A 376 -3.08 -12.46 16.37
C LYS A 376 -4.21 -12.95 15.46
N PRO A 377 -5.23 -13.65 16.00
CA PRO A 377 -6.41 -14.03 15.21
C PRO A 377 -7.23 -12.80 14.86
N VAL A 378 -7.98 -12.90 13.75
CA VAL A 378 -8.72 -11.78 13.16
C VAL A 378 -10.23 -12.00 13.20
N LEU A 379 -10.98 -10.97 13.58
CA LEU A 379 -12.39 -10.83 13.23
C LEU A 379 -12.49 -9.78 12.11
N GLY A 380 -12.76 -10.23 10.90
CA GLY A 380 -12.71 -9.39 9.70
C GLY A 380 -14.08 -8.79 9.35
N LEU A 381 -14.11 -7.48 9.15
CA LEU A 381 -15.29 -6.66 8.82
C LEU A 381 -15.05 -5.87 7.52
N PRO A 382 -14.97 -6.52 6.35
CA PRO A 382 -14.55 -5.87 5.11
C PRO A 382 -15.62 -4.92 4.55
N PHE A 383 -15.16 -3.87 3.87
CA PHE A 383 -15.99 -2.84 3.24
C PHE A 383 -15.82 -2.80 1.72
N PHE A 384 -14.58 -2.73 1.21
CA PHE A 384 -14.34 -2.52 -0.22
C PHE A 384 -13.00 -3.11 -0.72
N TYR A 385 -12.83 -3.12 -2.05
CA TYR A 385 -11.60 -3.53 -2.75
C TYR A 385 -11.08 -4.92 -2.34
N ASP A 386 -9.84 -5.02 -1.87
CA ASP A 386 -9.14 -6.26 -1.53
C ASP A 386 -9.56 -6.84 -0.17
N GLN A 387 -10.29 -6.09 0.65
CA GLN A 387 -10.61 -6.45 2.03
C GLN A 387 -11.39 -7.77 2.13
N ILE A 388 -12.40 -7.96 1.26
CA ILE A 388 -13.20 -9.19 1.25
C ILE A 388 -12.33 -10.40 0.91
N LEU A 389 -11.47 -10.27 -0.09
CA LEU A 389 -10.51 -11.29 -0.49
C LEU A 389 -9.58 -11.63 0.68
N ASN A 390 -8.97 -10.62 1.31
CA ASN A 390 -8.02 -10.81 2.41
C ASN A 390 -8.65 -11.55 3.60
N VAL A 391 -9.86 -11.18 4.01
CA VAL A 391 -10.54 -11.84 5.14
C VAL A 391 -10.99 -13.26 4.78
N ARG A 392 -11.47 -13.49 3.55
CA ARG A 392 -11.81 -14.85 3.08
C ARG A 392 -10.59 -15.76 3.07
N ARG A 393 -9.45 -15.26 2.58
CA ARG A 393 -8.17 -15.99 2.64
C ARG A 393 -7.76 -16.31 4.07
N ALA A 394 -7.84 -15.33 4.96
CA ALA A 394 -7.52 -15.51 6.37
C ALA A 394 -8.43 -16.54 7.05
N THR A 395 -9.71 -16.57 6.66
CA THR A 395 -10.68 -17.57 7.11
C THR A 395 -10.33 -18.96 6.59
N GLN A 396 -10.01 -19.10 5.31
CA GLN A 396 -9.56 -20.36 4.69
C GLN A 396 -8.27 -20.89 5.34
N ALA A 397 -7.36 -20.00 5.73
CA ALA A 397 -6.12 -20.33 6.44
C ALA A 397 -6.34 -20.66 7.93
N GLY A 398 -7.55 -20.47 8.46
CA GLY A 398 -7.93 -20.88 9.82
C GLY A 398 -7.58 -19.90 10.94
N PHE A 399 -7.18 -18.66 10.63
CA PHE A 399 -6.84 -17.65 11.65
C PHE A 399 -7.81 -16.46 11.71
N ALA A 400 -8.85 -16.45 10.89
CA ALA A 400 -9.88 -15.40 10.91
C ALA A 400 -11.32 -15.92 10.88
N ARG A 401 -12.25 -15.07 11.30
CA ARG A 401 -13.68 -15.18 11.00
C ARG A 401 -14.14 -13.95 10.22
N LEU A 402 -14.91 -14.18 9.17
CA LEU A 402 -15.56 -13.12 8.39
C LEU A 402 -16.94 -12.82 8.98
N GLU A 403 -17.19 -11.55 9.29
CA GLU A 403 -18.50 -11.05 9.70
C GLU A 403 -18.87 -9.83 8.84
N SER A 404 -20.16 -9.49 8.78
CA SER A 404 -20.62 -8.27 8.09
C SER A 404 -21.26 -7.30 9.08
N ILE A 405 -20.91 -6.02 8.95
CA ILE A 405 -21.56 -4.91 9.65
C ILE A 405 -22.35 -3.98 8.72
N THR A 406 -22.24 -4.18 7.40
CA THR A 406 -23.06 -3.53 6.38
C THR A 406 -24.38 -4.29 6.23
N ARG A 407 -25.47 -3.59 5.87
CA ARG A 407 -26.75 -4.27 5.57
C ARG A 407 -26.54 -5.15 4.33
N GLN A 408 -26.93 -6.43 4.43
CA GLN A 408 -27.18 -7.25 3.25
C GLN A 408 -28.36 -6.67 2.46
#